data_AF-A0A0U5B608-F1
#
_entry.id   AF-A0A0U5B608-F1
#
_cell.length_a   1.000
_cell.length_b   1.000
_cell.length_c   1.000
_cell.angle_alpha   90.00
_cell.angle_beta   90.00
_cell.angle_gamma   90.00
#
_symmetry.space_group_name_H-M   'P 1'
#
loop_
_entity.id
_entity.type
_entity.pdbx_description
1 polymer ?
#
loop_
_entity_poly.entity_id
_entity_poly.type
_entity_poly.pdbx_seq_one_letter_code
_entity_poly.pdbx_strand_id
1 'polypeptide(L)'
;MSEECFEGKHKERQSLHTVLLDLMESVAHEEEALAHLIRAEAGKVQAFVGKCHDFPTCPSNHEIIRLNRSVTKLMETIIMKEWLLLKKLEDTLEFIRKPRECMEE
;
A
#
# COMPACT_ATOMS: atom_id res chain seq x y z
N MET A 1 6.40 -40.21 -18.67
CA MET A 1 6.42 -38.95 -17.88
C MET A 1 6.56 -39.37 -16.42
N SER A 2 7.75 -39.26 -15.85
CA SER A 2 8.17 -39.89 -14.58
C SER A 2 7.49 -39.24 -13.36
N GLU A 3 7.21 -40.02 -12.31
CA GLU A 3 6.59 -39.54 -11.04
C GLU A 3 7.38 -38.38 -10.39
N GLU A 4 8.72 -38.40 -10.49
CA GLU A 4 9.58 -37.29 -10.03
C GLU A 4 9.30 -35.95 -10.74
N CYS A 5 8.88 -35.98 -12.01
CA CYS A 5 8.51 -34.78 -12.75
C CYS A 5 7.16 -34.21 -12.29
N PHE A 6 6.28 -35.07 -11.78
CA PHE A 6 4.97 -34.68 -11.25
C PHE A 6 5.11 -34.05 -9.86
N GLU A 7 5.91 -34.65 -8.97
CA GLU A 7 6.22 -34.08 -7.65
C GLU A 7 7.01 -32.76 -7.74
N GLY A 8 7.97 -32.66 -8.66
CA GLY A 8 8.70 -31.43 -8.93
C GLY A 8 7.78 -30.28 -9.37
N LYS A 9 6.83 -30.55 -10.27
CA LYS A 9 5.82 -29.56 -10.72
C LYS A 9 4.86 -29.18 -9.59
N HIS A 10 4.48 -30.11 -8.71
CA HIS A 10 3.56 -29.83 -7.61
C HIS A 10 4.20 -28.96 -6.52
N LYS A 11 5.47 -29.25 -6.18
CA LYS A 11 6.26 -28.49 -5.20
C LYS A 11 6.59 -27.08 -5.68
N GLU A 12 6.95 -26.93 -6.96
CA GLU A 12 7.18 -25.63 -7.59
C GLU A 12 5.90 -24.78 -7.63
N ARG A 13 4.74 -25.40 -7.97
CA ARG A 13 3.44 -24.71 -7.99
C ARG A 13 2.99 -24.27 -6.59
N GLN A 14 3.23 -25.10 -5.57
CA GLN A 14 2.96 -24.73 -4.17
C GLN A 14 3.85 -23.55 -3.72
N SER A 15 5.12 -23.52 -4.14
CA SER A 15 6.02 -22.40 -3.82
C SER A 15 5.57 -21.07 -4.42
N LEU A 16 5.06 -21.07 -5.66
CA LEU A 16 4.58 -19.86 -6.34
C LEU A 16 3.33 -19.28 -5.68
N HIS A 17 2.42 -20.14 -5.22
CA HIS A 17 1.22 -19.69 -4.50
C HIS A 17 1.59 -19.02 -3.17
N THR A 18 2.55 -19.57 -2.43
CA THR A 18 3.06 -18.95 -1.20
C THR A 18 3.68 -17.59 -1.48
N VAL A 19 4.58 -17.50 -2.48
CA VAL A 19 5.20 -16.22 -2.86
C VAL A 19 4.15 -15.17 -3.26
N LEU A 20 3.11 -15.58 -3.98
CA LEU A 20 2.02 -14.67 -4.33
C LEU A 20 1.28 -14.15 -3.10
N LEU A 21 0.93 -15.04 -2.15
CA LEU A 21 0.28 -14.64 -0.91
C LEU A 21 1.16 -13.67 -0.11
N ASP A 22 2.45 -13.94 0.00
CA ASP A 22 3.41 -13.08 0.70
C ASP A 22 3.50 -11.68 0.05
N LEU A 23 3.48 -11.63 -1.29
CA LEU A 23 3.47 -10.36 -2.03
C LEU A 23 2.17 -9.58 -1.81
N MET A 24 1.01 -10.24 -1.89
CA MET A 24 -0.29 -9.61 -1.63
C MET A 24 -0.41 -9.14 -0.17
N GLU A 25 0.07 -9.94 0.77
CA GLU A 25 0.15 -9.57 2.18
C GLU A 25 1.03 -8.33 2.35
N SER A 26 2.19 -8.26 1.70
CA SER A 26 3.05 -7.07 1.78
C SER A 26 2.36 -5.78 1.29
N VAL A 27 1.51 -5.86 0.25
CA VAL A 27 0.70 -4.72 -0.22
C VAL A 27 -0.33 -4.34 0.84
N ALA A 28 -1.01 -5.31 1.45
CA ALA A 28 -1.98 -5.06 2.51
C ALA A 28 -1.35 -4.40 3.76
N HIS A 29 -0.14 -4.81 4.16
CA HIS A 29 0.59 -4.17 5.27
C HIS A 29 0.98 -2.71 4.94
N GLU A 30 1.38 -2.43 3.70
CA GLU A 30 1.68 -1.06 3.27
C GLU A 30 0.43 -0.17 3.25
N GLU A 31 -0.71 -0.69 2.77
CA GLU A 31 -2.03 -0.05 2.85
C GLU A 31 -2.43 0.29 4.29
N GLU A 32 -2.29 -0.67 5.22
CA GLU A 32 -2.57 -0.45 6.64
C GLU A 32 -1.67 0.64 7.23
N ALA A 33 -0.38 0.65 6.88
CA ALA A 33 0.55 1.69 7.30
C ALA A 33 0.15 3.08 6.78
N LEU A 34 -0.27 3.19 5.51
CA LEU A 34 -0.79 4.45 4.95
C LEU A 34 -2.06 4.91 5.68
N ALA A 35 -2.99 4.01 5.97
CA ALA A 35 -4.20 4.32 6.74
C ALA A 35 -3.88 4.84 8.15
N HIS A 36 -2.88 4.27 8.81
CA HIS A 36 -2.38 4.78 10.10
C HIS A 36 -1.78 6.18 10.00
N LEU A 37 -1.02 6.47 8.93
CA LEU A 37 -0.49 7.81 8.69
C LEU A 37 -1.60 8.85 8.46
N ILE A 38 -2.60 8.52 7.64
CA ILE A 38 -3.77 9.38 7.42
C ILE A 38 -4.49 9.66 8.74
N ARG A 39 -4.72 8.61 9.55
CA ARG A 39 -5.37 8.74 10.86
C ARG A 39 -4.56 9.62 11.81
N ALA A 40 -3.24 9.43 11.86
CA ALA A 40 -2.36 10.24 12.69
C ALA A 40 -2.41 11.71 12.29
N GLU A 41 -2.39 12.02 10.99
CA GLU A 41 -2.50 13.40 10.51
C GLU A 41 -3.86 14.01 10.81
N ALA A 42 -4.95 13.27 10.59
CA ALA A 42 -6.31 13.68 10.97
C ALA A 42 -6.39 13.97 12.48
N GLY A 43 -5.75 13.16 13.31
CA GLY A 43 -5.64 13.40 14.75
C GLY A 43 -4.94 14.71 15.10
N LYS A 44 -3.84 15.05 14.40
CA LYS A 44 -3.16 16.35 14.57
C LYS A 44 -4.07 17.52 14.18
N VAL A 45 -4.78 17.41 13.05
CA VAL A 45 -5.73 18.43 12.60
C VAL A 45 -6.84 18.60 13.64
N GLN A 46 -7.45 17.51 14.11
CA GLN A 46 -8.49 17.56 15.14
C GLN A 46 -8.00 18.21 16.45
N ALA A 47 -6.76 17.91 16.87
CA ALA A 47 -6.16 18.53 18.04
C ALA A 47 -5.93 20.03 17.86
N PHE A 48 -5.56 20.46 16.64
CA PHE A 48 -5.36 21.87 16.32
C PHE A 48 -6.67 22.66 16.25
N VAL A 49 -7.70 22.12 15.58
CA VAL A 49 -9.01 22.79 15.43
C VAL A 49 -9.82 22.72 16.73
N GLY A 50 -9.55 21.74 17.61
CA GLY A 50 -10.29 21.51 18.84
C GLY A 50 -11.51 20.61 18.62
N LYS A 51 -11.99 19.95 19.69
CA LYS A 51 -13.14 19.02 19.62
C LYS A 51 -14.43 19.72 19.19
N CYS A 52 -14.58 21.00 19.53
CA CYS A 52 -15.75 21.81 19.21
C CYS A 52 -15.51 22.70 17.97
N HIS A 53 -14.41 22.50 17.26
CA HIS A 53 -13.97 23.32 16.13
C HIS A 53 -13.80 24.82 16.47
N ASP A 54 -13.35 25.09 17.68
CA ASP A 54 -13.29 26.41 18.32
C ASP A 54 -11.89 27.03 18.34
N PHE A 55 -10.89 26.32 17.82
CA PHE A 55 -9.48 26.74 17.79
C PHE A 55 -8.98 27.23 19.16
N PRO A 56 -8.83 26.32 20.14
CA PRO A 56 -8.58 26.68 21.54
C PRO A 56 -7.28 27.46 21.79
N THR A 57 -6.32 27.39 20.87
CA THR A 57 -5.05 28.13 20.94
C THR A 57 -5.10 29.51 20.27
N CYS A 58 -6.25 29.91 19.71
CA CYS A 58 -6.44 31.14 18.95
C CYS A 58 -5.33 31.37 17.89
N PRO A 59 -5.10 30.41 16.97
CA PRO A 59 -4.05 30.51 15.98
C PRO A 59 -4.33 31.63 14.98
N SER A 60 -3.26 32.25 14.50
CA SER A 60 -3.30 33.21 13.40
C SER A 60 -3.68 32.54 12.08
N ASN A 61 -4.22 33.32 11.14
CA ASN A 61 -4.48 32.85 9.77
C ASN A 61 -3.24 32.24 9.11
N HIS A 62 -2.04 32.76 9.43
CA HIS A 62 -0.78 32.22 8.91
C HIS A 62 -0.51 30.80 9.43
N GLU A 63 -0.80 30.52 10.70
CA GLU A 63 -0.64 29.18 11.28
C GLU A 63 -1.64 28.18 10.70
N ILE A 64 -2.90 28.61 10.48
CA ILE A 64 -3.92 27.79 9.82
C ILE A 64 -3.48 27.42 8.40
N ILE A 65 -3.02 28.40 7.61
CA ILE A 65 -2.50 28.17 6.26
C ILE A 65 -1.30 27.23 6.28
N ARG A 66 -0.39 27.40 7.26
CA ARG A 66 0.80 26.55 7.40
C ARG A 66 0.42 25.11 7.69
N LEU A 67 -0.53 24.87 8.59
CA LEU A 67 -1.06 23.53 8.87
C LEU A 67 -1.66 22.93 7.60
N ASN A 68 -2.55 23.65 6.92
CA ASN A 68 -3.19 23.16 5.69
C ASN A 68 -2.16 22.78 4.63
N ARG A 69 -1.13 23.60 4.40
CA ARG A 69 -0.03 23.26 3.48
C ARG A 69 0.72 22.01 3.91
N SER A 70 0.92 21.79 5.21
CA SER A 70 1.57 20.58 5.73
C SER A 70 0.72 19.33 5.42
N VAL A 71 -0.58 19.40 5.69
CA VAL A 71 -1.53 18.31 5.42
C VAL A 71 -1.60 18.02 3.93
N THR A 72 -1.70 19.04 3.08
CA THR A 72 -1.70 18.88 1.61
C THR A 72 -0.45 18.16 1.12
N LYS A 73 0.74 18.54 1.59
CA LYS A 73 2.00 17.88 1.22
C LYS A 73 2.04 16.41 1.63
N LEU A 74 1.52 16.07 2.81
CA LEU A 74 1.43 14.68 3.23
C LEU A 74 0.46 13.90 2.33
N MET A 75 -0.71 14.47 2.03
CA MET A 75 -1.69 13.84 1.15
C MET A 75 -1.16 13.62 -0.27
N GLU A 76 -0.45 14.60 -0.84
CA GLU A 76 0.25 14.45 -2.13
C GLU A 76 1.25 13.28 -2.08
N THR A 77 1.99 13.14 -0.97
CA THR A 77 2.94 12.04 -0.77
C THR A 77 2.23 10.68 -0.67
N ILE A 78 1.09 10.63 0.02
CA ILE A 78 0.28 9.42 0.13
C ILE A 78 -0.29 9.02 -1.23
N ILE A 79 -0.80 9.97 -2.02
CA ILE A 79 -1.29 9.71 -3.38
C ILE A 79 -0.18 9.11 -4.26
N MET A 80 1.04 9.64 -4.18
CA MET A 80 2.18 9.06 -4.89
C MET A 80 2.47 7.63 -4.43
N LYS A 81 2.34 7.33 -3.13
CA LYS A 81 2.51 5.99 -2.59
C LYS A 81 1.41 5.03 -3.02
N GLU A 82 0.17 5.47 -3.03
CA GLU A 82 -0.99 4.71 -3.51
C GLU A 82 -0.79 4.27 -4.97
N TRP A 83 -0.28 5.19 -5.81
CA TRP A 83 0.01 4.87 -7.20
C TRP A 83 1.14 3.83 -7.35
N LEU A 84 2.17 3.90 -6.50
CA LEU A 84 3.23 2.88 -6.46
C LEU A 84 2.71 1.52 -5.96
N LEU A 85 1.79 1.50 -5.01
CA LEU A 85 1.15 0.27 -4.52
C LEU A 85 0.26 -0.36 -5.59
N LEU A 86 -0.54 0.45 -6.29
CA LEU A 86 -1.32 -0.01 -7.44
C LEU A 86 -0.41 -0.68 -8.48
N LYS A 87 0.69 -0.03 -8.85
CA LYS A 87 1.66 -0.61 -9.79
C LYS A 87 2.26 -1.92 -9.27
N LYS A 88 2.66 -1.98 -7.99
CA LYS A 88 3.19 -3.21 -7.37
C LYS A 88 2.17 -4.36 -7.43
N LEU A 89 0.88 -4.06 -7.22
CA LEU A 89 -0.20 -5.03 -7.33
C LEU A 89 -0.38 -5.50 -8.78
N GLU A 90 -0.40 -4.57 -9.74
CA GLU A 90 -0.49 -4.89 -11.18
C GLU A 90 0.68 -5.79 -11.62
N ASP A 91 1.91 -5.42 -11.30
CA ASP A 91 3.12 -6.19 -11.60
C ASP A 91 3.03 -7.61 -10.98
N THR A 92 2.57 -7.71 -9.72
CA THR A 92 2.37 -8.99 -9.02
C THR A 92 1.33 -9.88 -9.73
N LEU A 93 0.23 -9.29 -10.21
CA LEU A 93 -0.82 -10.00 -10.94
C LEU A 93 -0.35 -10.45 -12.33
N GLU A 94 0.52 -9.69 -13.00
CA GLU A 94 1.10 -10.07 -14.29
C GLU A 94 2.00 -11.31 -14.19
N PHE A 95 2.75 -11.48 -13.09
CA PHE A 95 3.54 -12.69 -12.85
C PHE A 95 2.69 -13.97 -12.84
N ILE A 96 1.42 -13.87 -12.43
CA ILE A 96 0.48 -15.01 -12.40
C ILE A 96 -0.04 -15.34 -13.80
N ARG A 97 -0.16 -14.32 -14.67
CA ARG A 97 -0.82 -14.45 -15.98
C ARG A 97 0.06 -15.02 -17.07
N LYS A 98 1.39 -15.06 -16.92
CA LYS A 98 2.26 -15.69 -17.94
C LYS A 98 1.96 -17.19 -18.03
N PRO A 99 1.42 -17.69 -19.17
CA PRO A 99 1.41 -19.12 -19.41
C PRO A 99 2.86 -19.60 -19.38
N ARG A 100 3.13 -20.75 -18.76
CA ARG A 100 4.38 -21.45 -19.01
C ARG A 100 4.36 -21.86 -20.48
N GLU A 101 4.95 -21.05 -21.36
CA GLU A 101 5.44 -21.54 -22.63
C GLU A 101 6.44 -22.64 -22.28
N CYS A 102 5.96 -23.88 -22.29
CA CYS A 102 6.84 -25.03 -22.23
C CYS A 102 7.63 -24.98 -23.53
N MET A 103 8.96 -24.91 -23.43
CA MET A 103 9.88 -25.17 -24.54
C MET A 103 9.46 -26.47 -25.22
N GLU A 104 8.87 -26.37 -26.41
CA GLU A 104 8.86 -27.44 -27.40
C GLU A 104 10.08 -27.22 -28.29
N GLU A 105 11.16 -27.95 -27.99
CA GLU A 105 12.15 -28.39 -28.97
C GLU A 105 12.40 -29.89 -28.78
#